data_AF-A0A2C2VB41-F1
#
_entry.id   AF-A0A2C2VB41-F1
#
_cell.length_a   1.000
_cell.length_b   1.000
_cell.length_c   1.000
_cell.angle_alpha   90.00
_cell.angle_beta   90.00
_cell.angle_gamma   90.00
#
_symmetry.space_group_name_H-M   'P 1'
#
loop_
_entity.id
_entity.type
_entity.pdbx_description
1 polymer ?
#
loop_
_entity_poly.entity_id
_entity_poly.type
_entity_poly.pdbx_seq_one_letter_code
_entity_poly.pdbx_strand_id
1 'polypeptide(L)'
;MQKFIPYRPGMELGRGFNTLTGEARGNVVTGDINPSENQGQKVISTATIVNSQEKMLDTLNVSIEASMHYGAFSGEASFGFSQQSTVTSQSTYVVAQCRVENPYTTFADPKLKDEAAKIMTNDGPEVFNNSYGNSFIRGTCTGGELYVLFQLTSSSTEEQEKTAVSLQIAVEGLLAGGELNAAVTSVHESMKTLSSQQITFYQRAGSGITAAPVTDVPEILDRLKKFPQFVKEAPYPFQVEIVDYEVLTLPPFDKLAIQLREEALTECAKVKLKYQSILAELEVVGQNKQLFEDTCKKTTQLTGTVENYKFNDADLINANAQYTNALNYLNRHAHKIMNKEIEPDLFVLSNYDKNLSEELLSFVFIKKAPKEERVQVPNVMNLNKKTAEEVLKAQGLNPILRPFFTKDQPFDVIKNQVPSAGEEVPKGTSVVIDYSSILLIIKKIEPIH
;
A
#
# COMPACT_ATOMS: atom_id res chain seq x y z
N MET A 1 11.44 -20.87 -0.93
CA MET A 1 11.30 -19.39 -0.84
C MET A 1 11.29 -19.00 0.63
N GLN A 2 11.84 -17.83 0.96
CA GLN A 2 11.82 -17.23 2.30
C GLN A 2 11.21 -15.83 2.16
N LYS A 3 10.20 -15.51 2.96
CA LYS A 3 9.52 -14.22 2.95
C LYS A 3 9.29 -13.76 4.39
N PHE A 4 9.44 -12.47 4.65
CA PHE A 4 9.01 -11.90 5.91
C PHE A 4 7.68 -11.18 5.73
N ILE A 5 6.72 -11.44 6.62
CA ILE A 5 5.40 -10.82 6.55
C ILE A 5 4.96 -10.28 7.91
N PRO A 6 4.03 -9.32 7.94
CA PRO A 6 3.50 -8.77 9.18
C PRO A 6 2.89 -9.84 10.12
N TYR A 7 3.24 -9.76 11.40
CA TYR A 7 2.69 -10.65 12.43
C TYR A 7 1.21 -10.34 12.71
N ARG A 8 0.42 -11.41 12.89
CA ARG A 8 -0.94 -11.38 13.43
C ARG A 8 -1.10 -12.40 14.55
N PRO A 9 -2.05 -12.21 15.48
CA PRO A 9 -2.37 -13.21 16.48
C PRO A 9 -2.60 -14.60 15.85
N GLY A 10 -1.99 -15.63 16.43
CA GLY A 10 -2.02 -17.00 15.91
C GLY A 10 -0.89 -17.35 14.93
N MET A 11 -0.05 -16.40 14.53
CA MET A 11 1.15 -16.64 13.71
C MET A 11 2.36 -17.01 14.57
N GLU A 12 2.30 -18.17 15.20
CA GLU A 12 3.34 -18.65 16.13
C GLU A 12 4.38 -19.52 15.43
N LEU A 13 5.60 -19.59 16.00
CA LEU A 13 6.66 -20.49 15.55
C LEU A 13 6.15 -21.92 15.40
N GLY A 14 6.47 -22.54 14.28
CA GLY A 14 6.18 -23.95 14.00
C GLY A 14 4.77 -24.20 13.47
N ARG A 15 3.93 -23.16 13.36
CA ARG A 15 2.66 -23.26 12.66
C ARG A 15 2.85 -23.26 11.15
N GLY A 16 2.01 -24.04 10.49
CA GLY A 16 1.84 -23.98 9.06
C GLY A 16 1.24 -22.65 8.62
N PHE A 17 1.38 -22.33 7.35
CA PHE A 17 0.92 -21.09 6.77
C PHE A 17 0.49 -21.32 5.32
N ASN A 18 -0.68 -20.79 4.96
CA ASN A 18 -1.16 -20.79 3.59
C ASN A 18 -0.87 -19.42 2.96
N THR A 19 0.06 -19.35 2.00
CA THR A 19 0.46 -18.09 1.37
C THR A 19 -0.61 -17.51 0.45
N LEU A 20 -1.53 -18.34 -0.07
CA LEU A 20 -2.65 -17.90 -0.91
C LEU A 20 -3.78 -17.29 -0.10
N THR A 21 -4.09 -17.84 1.08
CA THR A 21 -5.18 -17.31 1.92
C THR A 21 -4.68 -16.36 3.00
N GLY A 22 -3.37 -16.33 3.23
CA GLY A 22 -2.78 -15.60 4.33
C GLY A 22 -3.18 -16.16 5.70
N GLU A 23 -3.50 -17.45 5.84
CA GLU A 23 -3.98 -18.02 7.10
C GLU A 23 -2.88 -18.82 7.82
N ALA A 24 -2.73 -18.59 9.12
CA ALA A 24 -1.97 -19.48 9.98
C ALA A 24 -2.76 -20.80 10.18
N ARG A 25 -2.05 -21.91 10.07
CA ARG A 25 -2.61 -23.27 10.11
C ARG A 25 -2.16 -24.02 11.36
N GLY A 26 -2.40 -25.33 11.38
CA GLY A 26 -2.02 -26.21 12.48
C GLY A 26 -0.52 -26.18 12.76
N ASN A 27 -0.13 -26.58 13.97
CA ASN A 27 1.28 -26.72 14.32
C ASN A 27 1.87 -27.94 13.57
N VAL A 28 2.90 -27.68 12.75
CA VAL A 28 3.42 -28.62 11.75
C VAL A 28 4.90 -28.94 11.98
N VAL A 29 5.64 -28.00 12.57
CA VAL A 29 7.09 -28.08 12.77
C VAL A 29 7.42 -27.94 14.25
N THR A 30 8.47 -28.63 14.66
CA THR A 30 9.10 -28.52 15.97
C THR A 30 10.61 -28.42 15.79
N GLY A 31 11.35 -27.96 16.80
CA GLY A 31 12.79 -27.90 16.76
C GLY A 31 13.34 -27.03 17.88
N ASP A 32 14.66 -27.03 18.01
CA ASP A 32 15.34 -26.15 18.96
C ASP A 32 15.25 -24.70 18.48
N ILE A 33 14.76 -23.84 19.36
CA ILE A 33 14.70 -22.41 19.14
C ILE A 33 16.02 -21.82 19.60
N ASN A 34 16.78 -21.26 18.67
CA ASN A 34 17.99 -20.51 18.98
C ASN A 34 17.66 -19.01 19.00
N PRO A 35 17.53 -18.39 20.18
CA PRO A 35 17.55 -16.94 20.25
C PRO A 35 18.96 -16.47 19.82
N SER A 36 19.02 -15.43 18.99
CA SER A 36 20.30 -14.81 18.60
C SER A 36 21.10 -14.39 19.85
N GLU A 37 22.41 -14.68 19.88
CA GLU A 37 23.30 -14.28 20.99
C GLU A 37 23.47 -12.75 21.10
N ASN A 38 23.12 -12.02 20.04
CA ASN A 38 23.11 -10.56 20.05
C ASN A 38 22.01 -10.08 20.99
N GLN A 39 22.32 -9.18 21.92
CA GLN A 39 21.32 -8.51 22.78
C GLN A 39 20.99 -7.08 22.32
N GLY A 40 21.60 -6.64 21.21
CA GLY A 40 21.40 -5.30 20.66
C GLY A 40 20.04 -5.14 19.97
N GLN A 41 19.54 -3.90 19.96
CA GLN A 41 18.38 -3.51 19.16
C GLN A 41 18.85 -2.76 17.92
N LYS A 42 18.20 -3.01 16.78
CA LYS A 42 18.37 -2.20 15.57
C LYS A 42 17.23 -1.20 15.49
N VAL A 43 17.55 0.09 15.43
CA VAL A 43 16.56 1.17 15.32
C VAL A 43 16.66 1.80 13.94
N ILE A 44 15.53 1.88 13.25
CA ILE A 44 15.38 2.61 11.98
C ILE A 44 14.35 3.70 12.22
N SER A 45 14.75 4.95 12.01
CA SER A 45 13.90 6.12 12.17
C SER A 45 14.02 7.02 10.95
N THR A 46 12.88 7.39 10.37
CA THR A 46 12.84 8.20 9.15
C THR A 46 11.63 9.13 9.17
N ALA A 47 11.69 10.22 8.41
CA ALA A 47 10.49 10.94 7.97
C ALA A 47 10.49 10.90 6.44
N THR A 48 9.38 10.50 5.83
CA THR A 48 9.30 10.30 4.39
C THR A 48 8.09 11.03 3.82
N ILE A 49 8.30 11.87 2.81
CA ILE A 49 7.20 12.41 2.02
C ILE A 49 6.64 11.30 1.14
N VAL A 50 5.35 11.02 1.27
CA VAL A 50 4.63 10.01 0.52
C VAL A 50 3.66 10.68 -0.45
N ASN A 51 3.75 10.29 -1.72
CA ASN A 51 2.96 10.84 -2.82
C ASN A 51 2.26 9.76 -3.67
N SER A 52 2.35 8.49 -3.28
CA SER A 52 1.61 7.39 -3.89
C SER A 52 1.23 6.35 -2.84
N GLN A 53 0.15 5.61 -3.09
CA GLN A 53 -0.27 4.52 -2.21
C GLN A 53 0.77 3.41 -2.14
N GLU A 54 1.48 3.11 -3.23
CA GLU A 54 2.58 2.14 -3.24
C GLU A 54 3.71 2.60 -2.32
N LYS A 55 4.12 3.87 -2.40
CA LYS A 55 5.15 4.43 -1.50
C LYS A 55 4.67 4.43 -0.04
N MET A 56 3.36 4.64 0.21
CA MET A 56 2.79 4.51 1.55
C MET A 56 2.97 3.09 2.08
N LEU A 57 2.54 2.08 1.32
CA LEU A 57 2.66 0.68 1.69
C LEU A 57 4.11 0.27 1.94
N ASP A 58 5.04 0.66 1.05
CA ASP A 58 6.48 0.43 1.23
C ASP A 58 7.00 1.08 2.51
N THR A 59 6.64 2.34 2.79
CA THR A 59 7.06 3.06 4.00
C THR A 59 6.54 2.38 5.28
N LEU A 60 5.35 1.79 5.21
CA LEU A 60 4.73 1.04 6.30
C LEU A 60 5.19 -0.43 6.37
N ASN A 61 6.14 -0.84 5.52
CA ASN A 61 6.62 -2.21 5.37
C ASN A 61 5.50 -3.24 5.07
N VAL A 62 4.46 -2.81 4.36
CA VAL A 62 3.36 -3.67 3.92
C VAL A 62 3.56 -3.99 2.45
N SER A 63 3.87 -5.24 2.12
CA SER A 63 3.96 -5.65 0.71
C SER A 63 2.58 -5.61 0.02
N ILE A 64 2.54 -5.38 -1.29
CA ILE A 64 1.29 -5.39 -2.07
C ILE A 64 0.63 -6.78 -2.01
N GLU A 65 1.42 -7.85 -2.04
CA GLU A 65 0.94 -9.23 -1.83
C GLU A 65 0.32 -9.39 -0.44
N ALA A 66 0.86 -8.69 0.56
CA ALA A 66 0.26 -8.63 1.88
C ALA A 66 -1.07 -7.86 1.87
N SER A 67 -1.18 -6.77 1.12
CA SER A 67 -2.43 -5.97 1.08
C SER A 67 -3.66 -6.74 0.57
N MET A 68 -3.50 -7.74 -0.31
CA MET A 68 -4.62 -8.52 -0.85
C MET A 68 -5.01 -9.70 0.01
N HIS A 69 -4.07 -10.63 0.27
CA HIS A 69 -4.41 -11.82 1.04
C HIS A 69 -4.79 -11.46 2.49
N TYR A 70 -4.24 -10.36 3.00
CA TYR A 70 -4.32 -9.97 4.41
C TYR A 70 -5.22 -8.75 4.63
N GLY A 71 -5.73 -8.14 3.55
CA GLY A 71 -6.69 -7.03 3.58
C GLY A 71 -8.15 -7.41 3.40
N ALA A 72 -8.46 -8.65 3.00
CA ALA A 72 -9.83 -9.19 3.00
C ALA A 72 -10.27 -9.71 4.38
N PHE A 73 -9.31 -9.99 5.26
CA PHE A 73 -9.52 -10.40 6.65
C PHE A 73 -8.87 -9.34 7.56
N SER A 74 -9.68 -8.64 8.35
CA SER A 74 -9.44 -7.41 9.12
C SER A 74 -8.32 -7.42 10.19
N GLY A 75 -7.27 -8.22 10.05
CA GLY A 75 -6.33 -8.51 11.14
C GLY A 75 -4.99 -7.76 11.15
N GLU A 76 -4.55 -7.17 10.04
CA GLU A 76 -3.24 -6.48 9.99
C GLU A 76 -3.38 -4.97 10.27
N ALA A 77 -2.85 -4.53 11.41
CA ALA A 77 -3.08 -3.17 11.89
C ALA A 77 -2.31 -2.08 11.10
N SER A 78 -1.10 -2.37 10.59
CA SER A 78 -0.34 -1.46 9.71
C SER A 78 -1.02 -1.30 8.35
N PHE A 79 -1.60 -2.37 7.80
CA PHE A 79 -2.45 -2.30 6.62
C PHE A 79 -3.73 -1.50 6.89
N GLY A 80 -4.40 -1.73 8.04
CA GLY A 80 -5.54 -0.93 8.48
C GLY A 80 -5.21 0.57 8.55
N PHE A 81 -4.05 0.91 9.10
CA PHE A 81 -3.53 2.29 9.14
C PHE A 81 -3.32 2.86 7.73
N SER A 82 -2.76 2.08 6.81
CA SER A 82 -2.55 2.49 5.41
C SER A 82 -3.88 2.75 4.65
N GLN A 83 -4.92 1.96 4.94
CA GLN A 83 -6.24 2.12 4.32
C GLN A 83 -7.03 3.29 4.90
N GLN A 84 -6.94 3.52 6.21
CA GLN A 84 -7.50 4.72 6.86
C GLN A 84 -6.88 6.02 6.31
N SER A 85 -5.73 5.88 5.67
CA SER A 85 -4.85 6.96 5.24
C SER A 85 -4.62 6.95 3.73
N THR A 86 -5.67 6.61 2.96
CA THR A 86 -5.54 6.44 1.52
C THR A 86 -4.99 7.70 0.86
N VAL A 87 -3.89 7.54 0.13
CA VAL A 87 -3.19 8.65 -0.52
C VAL A 87 -4.03 9.19 -1.68
N THR A 88 -4.30 10.50 -1.61
CA THR A 88 -4.95 11.28 -2.66
C THR A 88 -3.96 12.17 -3.34
N SER A 89 -4.26 12.58 -4.57
CA SER A 89 -3.44 13.53 -5.29
C SER A 89 -3.59 14.97 -4.80
N GLN A 90 -4.63 15.22 -3.99
CA GLN A 90 -4.94 16.55 -3.48
C GLN A 90 -4.22 16.86 -2.16
N SER A 91 -3.59 15.87 -1.53
CA SER A 91 -2.90 16.04 -0.26
C SER A 91 -1.44 15.59 -0.38
N THR A 92 -0.55 16.19 0.40
CA THR A 92 0.82 15.68 0.58
C THR A 92 0.89 15.00 1.93
N TYR A 93 1.55 13.84 1.98
CA TYR A 93 1.64 13.04 3.19
C TYR A 93 3.08 13.00 3.69
N VAL A 94 3.29 13.13 5.00
CA VAL A 94 4.59 12.88 5.64
C VAL A 94 4.41 11.76 6.64
N VAL A 95 5.15 10.67 6.46
CA VAL A 95 5.17 9.54 7.40
C VAL A 95 6.43 9.65 8.24
N ALA A 96 6.27 9.90 9.54
CA ALA A 96 7.33 9.71 10.51
C ALA A 96 7.28 8.27 11.05
N GLN A 97 8.40 7.56 11.02
CA GLN A 97 8.49 6.18 11.47
C GLN A 97 9.61 6.04 12.51
N CYS A 98 9.36 5.23 13.54
CA CYS A 98 10.40 4.61 14.34
C CYS A 98 10.11 3.11 14.43
N ARG A 99 11.02 2.29 13.92
CA ARG A 99 10.98 0.83 13.98
C ARG A 99 12.17 0.36 14.79
N VAL A 100 11.88 -0.52 15.74
CA VAL A 100 12.88 -1.10 16.64
C VAL A 100 12.80 -2.60 16.48
N GLU A 101 13.90 -3.22 16.09
CA GLU A 101 14.02 -4.65 15.88
C GLU A 101 14.87 -5.25 17.00
N ASN A 102 14.29 -6.20 17.72
CA ASN A 102 15.02 -7.03 18.66
C ASN A 102 15.72 -8.17 17.93
N PRO A 103 16.65 -8.86 18.62
CA PRO A 103 17.29 -10.05 18.08
C PRO A 103 16.28 -11.09 17.61
N TYR A 104 16.56 -11.65 16.44
CA TYR A 104 15.68 -12.57 15.74
C TYR A 104 15.62 -13.94 16.43
N THR A 105 14.43 -14.52 16.52
CA THR A 105 14.20 -15.86 17.10
C THR A 105 13.73 -16.81 16.00
N THR A 106 14.41 -17.94 15.84
CA THR A 106 14.13 -18.89 14.76
C THR A 106 14.46 -20.33 15.16
N PHE A 107 13.90 -21.30 14.43
CA PHE A 107 14.37 -22.69 14.51
C PHE A 107 15.72 -22.85 13.83
N ALA A 108 16.66 -23.44 14.58
CA ALA A 108 17.96 -23.81 14.03
C ALA A 108 17.87 -25.05 13.14
N ASP A 109 17.18 -26.09 13.64
CA ASP A 109 17.00 -27.38 12.97
C ASP A 109 15.50 -27.76 13.02
N PRO A 110 14.65 -27.10 12.22
CA PRO A 110 13.22 -27.40 12.18
C PRO A 110 12.98 -28.81 11.62
N LYS A 111 12.10 -29.57 12.26
CA LYS A 111 11.67 -30.91 11.87
C LYS A 111 10.16 -30.99 11.79
N LEU A 112 9.68 -31.76 10.83
CA LEU A 112 8.27 -32.05 10.71
C LEU A 112 7.82 -32.86 11.93
N LYS A 113 6.64 -32.53 12.49
CA LYS A 113 6.04 -33.35 13.55
C LYS A 113 5.57 -34.69 13.02
N ASP A 114 5.59 -35.72 13.87
CA ASP A 114 5.20 -37.08 13.50
C ASP A 114 3.76 -37.15 12.97
N GLU A 115 2.83 -36.37 13.53
CA GLU A 115 1.44 -36.32 13.07
C GLU A 115 1.34 -35.73 11.65
N ALA A 116 2.11 -34.68 11.37
CA ALA A 116 2.15 -34.06 10.06
C ALA A 116 2.83 -34.95 9.02
N ALA A 117 3.88 -35.67 9.41
CA ALA A 117 4.54 -36.68 8.58
C ALA A 117 3.59 -37.83 8.20
N LYS A 118 2.75 -38.26 9.15
CA LYS A 118 1.72 -39.29 8.89
C LYS A 118 0.67 -38.80 7.90
N ILE A 119 0.17 -37.56 8.02
CA ILE A 119 -0.77 -36.99 7.05
C ILE A 119 -0.15 -36.94 5.65
N MET A 120 1.09 -36.45 5.54
CA MET A 120 1.79 -36.43 4.24
C MET A 120 1.93 -37.83 3.64
N THR A 121 2.26 -38.84 4.46
CA THR A 121 2.52 -40.21 3.99
C THR A 121 1.25 -40.98 3.66
N ASN A 122 0.20 -40.83 4.48
CA ASN A 122 -1.02 -41.63 4.40
C ASN A 122 -2.09 -40.98 3.52
N ASP A 123 -2.25 -39.66 3.62
CA ASP A 123 -3.36 -38.92 3.00
C ASP A 123 -2.89 -38.06 1.82
N GLY A 124 -1.58 -37.87 1.69
CA GLY A 124 -0.94 -37.20 0.55
C GLY A 124 -0.84 -35.67 0.67
N PRO A 125 -0.21 -35.03 -0.33
CA PRO A 125 0.15 -33.61 -0.28
C PRO A 125 -1.04 -32.65 -0.27
N GLU A 126 -2.19 -33.05 -0.85
CA GLU A 126 -3.40 -32.21 -0.86
C GLU A 126 -4.00 -32.07 0.55
N VAL A 127 -4.18 -33.19 1.26
CA VAL A 127 -4.71 -33.19 2.64
C VAL A 127 -3.73 -32.49 3.59
N PHE A 128 -2.43 -32.72 3.40
CA PHE A 128 -1.39 -31.99 4.12
C PHE A 128 -1.50 -30.48 3.92
N ASN A 129 -1.60 -30.02 2.68
CA ASN A 129 -1.73 -28.60 2.36
C ASN A 129 -3.01 -27.98 2.92
N ASN A 130 -4.12 -28.72 2.93
CA ASN A 130 -5.37 -28.23 3.52
C ASN A 130 -5.26 -28.08 5.04
N SER A 131 -4.45 -28.91 5.69
CA SER A 131 -4.27 -28.94 7.15
C SER A 131 -3.20 -27.94 7.64
N TYR A 132 -2.11 -27.78 6.89
CA TYR A 132 -0.91 -27.05 7.30
C TYR A 132 -0.49 -25.94 6.33
N GLY A 133 -1.20 -25.73 5.23
CA GLY A 133 -0.82 -24.77 4.20
C GLY A 133 0.37 -25.25 3.37
N ASN A 134 1.02 -24.32 2.66
CA ASN A 134 2.12 -24.60 1.73
C ASN A 134 3.50 -24.11 2.22
N SER A 135 3.53 -23.43 3.37
CA SER A 135 4.75 -22.97 4.03
C SER A 135 4.58 -23.07 5.55
N PHE A 136 5.60 -22.74 6.34
CA PHE A 136 5.51 -22.67 7.80
C PHE A 136 6.24 -21.46 8.37
N ILE A 137 5.86 -21.07 9.59
CA ILE A 137 6.47 -19.98 10.33
C ILE A 137 7.72 -20.50 11.01
N ARG A 138 8.88 -20.12 10.46
CA ARG A 138 10.19 -20.57 10.94
C ARG A 138 10.78 -19.65 12.00
N GLY A 139 10.49 -18.36 11.91
CA GLY A 139 11.04 -17.36 12.82
C GLY A 139 10.08 -16.21 13.12
N THR A 140 10.39 -15.45 14.16
CA THR A 140 9.59 -14.32 14.63
C THR A 140 10.52 -13.16 14.99
N CYS A 141 10.17 -11.97 14.50
CA CYS A 141 10.80 -10.71 14.86
C CYS A 141 9.95 -10.03 15.94
N THR A 142 10.55 -9.71 17.08
CA THR A 142 9.94 -8.88 18.13
C THR A 142 10.55 -7.49 18.13
N GLY A 143 9.86 -6.54 18.76
CA GLY A 143 10.32 -5.16 18.82
C GLY A 143 9.12 -4.22 18.86
N GLY A 144 9.11 -3.21 18.01
CA GLY A 144 7.96 -2.32 17.89
C GLY A 144 8.01 -1.46 16.64
N GLU A 145 6.83 -0.97 16.26
CA GLU A 145 6.66 -0.03 15.16
C GLU A 145 5.78 1.11 15.61
N LEU A 146 6.22 2.33 15.32
CA LEU A 146 5.46 3.55 15.51
C LEU A 146 5.41 4.29 14.17
N TYR A 147 4.20 4.58 13.71
CA TYR A 147 3.93 5.35 12.50
C TYR A 147 3.09 6.58 12.87
N VAL A 148 3.52 7.74 12.39
CA VAL A 148 2.76 8.98 12.45
C VAL A 148 2.59 9.47 11.04
N LEU A 149 1.35 9.64 10.61
CA LEU A 149 1.04 10.19 9.32
C LEU A 149 0.51 11.61 9.50
N PHE A 150 1.16 12.56 8.84
CA PHE A 150 0.67 13.91 8.65
C PHE A 150 0.10 14.03 7.24
N GLN A 151 -1.21 14.25 7.12
CA GLN A 151 -1.86 14.60 5.87
C GLN A 151 -2.01 16.12 5.80
N LEU A 152 -1.44 16.72 4.75
CA LEU A 152 -1.33 18.17 4.57
C LEU A 152 -2.16 18.60 3.35
N THR A 153 -3.15 19.48 3.59
CA THR A 153 -4.03 20.00 2.54
C THR A 153 -3.95 21.52 2.46
N SER A 154 -3.64 22.07 1.27
CA SER A 154 -3.73 23.51 0.97
C SER A 154 -4.34 23.73 -0.41
N SER A 155 -4.77 24.97 -0.67
CA SER A 155 -5.15 25.43 -2.01
C SER A 155 -3.96 25.52 -2.97
N SER A 156 -2.75 25.77 -2.47
CA SER A 156 -1.52 25.76 -3.27
C SER A 156 -0.75 24.46 -3.06
N THR A 157 -0.52 23.70 -4.14
CA THR A 157 0.29 22.48 -4.02
C THR A 157 1.77 22.77 -3.78
N GLU A 158 2.30 23.88 -4.30
CA GLU A 158 3.67 24.31 -3.97
C GLU A 158 3.83 24.58 -2.46
N GLU A 159 2.83 25.22 -1.85
CA GLU A 159 2.82 25.43 -0.40
C GLU A 159 2.77 24.10 0.37
N GLN A 160 1.98 23.13 -0.08
CA GLN A 160 1.94 21.80 0.53
C GLN A 160 3.28 21.09 0.45
N GLU A 161 3.93 21.10 -0.71
CA GLU A 161 5.23 20.46 -0.93
C GLU A 161 6.32 21.11 -0.08
N LYS A 162 6.38 22.45 -0.06
CA LYS A 162 7.31 23.20 0.78
C LYS A 162 7.10 22.92 2.27
N THR A 163 5.83 22.83 2.68
CA THR A 163 5.45 22.51 4.06
C THR A 163 5.83 21.07 4.41
N ALA A 164 5.60 20.12 3.50
CA ALA A 164 5.96 18.73 3.68
C ALA A 164 7.49 18.55 3.83
N VAL A 165 8.29 19.26 3.03
CA VAL A 165 9.75 19.28 3.16
C VAL A 165 10.18 19.87 4.49
N SER A 166 9.60 21.01 4.89
CA SER A 166 9.92 21.65 6.18
C SER A 166 9.59 20.74 7.35
N LEU A 167 8.42 20.08 7.30
CA LEU A 167 7.99 19.10 8.29
C LEU A 167 8.91 17.87 8.32
N GLN A 168 9.27 17.32 7.16
CA GLN A 168 10.21 16.20 7.05
C GLN A 168 11.54 16.54 7.73
N ILE A 169 12.12 17.71 7.42
CA ILE A 169 13.39 18.17 7.99
C ILE A 169 13.28 18.33 9.51
N ALA A 170 12.19 18.93 10.01
CA ALA A 170 11.98 19.12 11.44
C ALA A 170 11.94 17.79 12.20
N VAL A 171 11.23 16.80 11.64
CA VAL A 171 11.11 15.46 12.23
C VAL A 171 12.43 14.69 12.10
N GLU A 172 13.12 14.73 10.96
CA GLU A 172 14.44 14.10 10.79
C GLU A 172 15.47 14.68 11.76
N GLY A 173 15.48 16.01 11.92
CA GLY A 173 16.35 16.68 12.88
C GLY A 173 16.11 16.21 14.32
N LEU A 174 14.86 16.00 14.71
CA LEU A 174 14.50 15.41 16.00
C LEU A 174 15.03 13.98 16.14
N LEU A 175 14.79 13.14 15.13
CA LEU A 175 15.19 11.72 15.11
C LEU A 175 16.72 11.55 15.09
N ALA A 176 17.45 12.51 14.53
CA ALA A 176 18.91 12.58 14.55
C ALA A 176 19.50 13.07 15.89
N GLY A 177 18.65 13.28 16.92
CA GLY A 177 19.08 13.69 18.26
C GLY A 177 18.86 15.16 18.59
N GLY A 178 18.21 15.93 17.72
CA GLY A 178 17.87 17.33 17.94
C GLY A 178 16.96 17.57 19.16
N GLU A 179 16.84 18.85 19.53
CA GLU A 179 16.02 19.28 20.66
C GLU A 179 14.51 19.16 20.35
N LEU A 180 13.74 18.63 21.30
CA LEU A 180 12.30 18.43 21.15
C LEU A 180 11.56 19.75 20.92
N ASN A 181 11.87 20.77 21.73
CA ASN A 181 11.19 22.07 21.65
C ASN A 181 11.40 22.74 20.28
N ALA A 182 12.61 22.67 19.72
CA ALA A 182 12.89 23.22 18.40
C ALA A 182 12.08 22.52 17.30
N ALA A 183 11.99 21.18 17.35
CA ALA A 183 11.18 20.40 16.42
C ALA A 183 9.68 20.75 16.55
N VAL A 184 9.17 20.85 17.77
CA VAL A 184 7.78 21.28 18.04
C VAL A 184 7.48 22.63 17.42
N THR A 185 8.34 23.63 17.66
CA THR A 185 8.18 24.97 17.09
C THR A 185 8.17 24.91 15.56
N SER A 186 9.12 24.20 14.96
CA SER A 186 9.24 24.10 13.50
C SER A 186 8.05 23.37 12.85
N VAL A 187 7.58 22.28 13.43
CA VAL A 187 6.38 21.56 12.97
C VAL A 187 5.15 22.46 13.08
N HIS A 188 4.98 23.11 14.23
CA HIS A 188 3.83 23.99 14.47
C HIS A 188 3.82 25.19 13.50
N GLU A 189 4.97 25.82 13.24
CA GLU A 189 5.08 26.91 12.26
C GLU A 189 4.79 26.44 10.83
N SER A 190 5.31 25.27 10.44
CA SER A 190 5.07 24.69 9.11
C SER A 190 3.58 24.43 8.89
N MET A 191 2.89 23.95 9.92
CA MET A 191 1.47 23.60 9.84
C MET A 191 0.50 24.79 9.81
N LYS A 192 0.91 25.98 10.28
CA LYS A 192 0.03 27.16 10.36
C LYS A 192 -0.51 27.64 9.01
N THR A 193 0.20 27.38 7.93
CA THR A 193 -0.14 27.91 6.61
C THR A 193 -1.08 26.97 5.84
N LEU A 194 -1.35 25.77 6.35
CA LEU A 194 -2.21 24.80 5.71
C LEU A 194 -3.69 25.13 5.86
N SER A 195 -4.47 24.80 4.84
CA SER A 195 -5.93 24.93 4.86
C SER A 195 -6.59 23.84 5.72
N SER A 196 -6.00 22.64 5.77
CA SER A 196 -6.45 21.54 6.63
C SER A 196 -5.28 20.59 6.93
N GLN A 197 -5.34 19.96 8.11
CA GLN A 197 -4.38 18.95 8.55
C GLN A 197 -5.09 17.80 9.25
N GLN A 198 -4.61 16.59 9.03
CA GLN A 198 -5.01 15.40 9.77
C GLN A 198 -3.78 14.64 10.22
N ILE A 199 -3.79 14.17 11.46
CA ILE A 199 -2.71 13.38 12.05
C ILE A 199 -3.25 12.02 12.44
N THR A 200 -2.68 10.96 11.88
CA THR A 200 -3.02 9.58 12.24
C THR A 200 -1.84 8.97 12.98
N PHE A 201 -2.11 8.43 14.18
CA PHE A 201 -1.10 7.81 15.03
C PHE A 201 -1.31 6.30 15.11
N TYR A 202 -0.24 5.54 14.91
CA TYR A 202 -0.20 4.10 15.12
C TYR A 202 1.03 3.72 15.94
N GLN A 203 0.82 2.81 16.90
CA GLN A 203 1.91 2.20 17.62
C GLN A 203 1.61 0.74 17.94
N ARG A 204 2.64 -0.08 17.82
CA ARG A 204 2.73 -1.46 18.30
C ARG A 204 3.96 -1.60 19.17
N ALA A 205 3.80 -2.19 20.36
CA ALA A 205 4.70 -2.16 21.53
C ALA A 205 4.33 -1.08 22.57
N GLY A 206 4.95 -1.17 23.75
CA GLY A 206 4.61 -0.38 24.93
C GLY A 206 3.55 -1.06 25.79
N SER A 207 3.31 -0.50 26.97
CA SER A 207 2.29 -0.98 27.91
C SER A 207 1.68 0.16 28.73
N GLY A 208 0.46 -0.02 29.22
CA GLY A 208 -0.26 1.01 29.98
C GLY A 208 -0.36 2.33 29.21
N ILE A 209 0.01 3.44 29.86
CA ILE A 209 -0.08 4.79 29.28
C ILE A 209 0.82 4.98 28.04
N THR A 210 1.97 4.28 27.98
CA THR A 210 2.89 4.36 26.84
C THR A 210 2.35 3.70 25.57
N ALA A 211 1.22 3.00 25.65
CA ALA A 211 0.50 2.40 24.53
C ALA A 211 -0.80 3.16 24.16
N ALA A 212 -1.19 4.20 24.90
CA ALA A 212 -2.42 4.97 24.61
C ALA A 212 -2.30 5.73 23.27
N PRO A 213 -3.37 6.00 22.51
CA PRO A 213 -3.29 6.83 21.32
C PRO A 213 -2.98 8.30 21.68
N VAL A 214 -2.24 9.01 20.83
CA VAL A 214 -1.89 10.43 21.01
C VAL A 214 -2.19 11.22 19.75
N THR A 215 -2.63 12.47 19.93
CA THR A 215 -2.99 13.38 18.83
C THR A 215 -2.31 14.74 18.92
N ASP A 216 -1.70 15.07 20.07
CA ASP A 216 -0.97 16.33 20.25
C ASP A 216 0.44 16.25 19.67
N VAL A 217 0.85 17.27 18.90
CA VAL A 217 2.13 17.28 18.18
C VAL A 217 3.33 17.17 19.14
N PRO A 218 3.45 17.98 20.22
CA PRO A 218 4.47 17.79 21.24
C PRO A 218 4.57 16.36 21.77
N GLU A 219 3.44 15.76 22.15
CA GLU A 219 3.42 14.39 22.69
C GLU A 219 3.83 13.36 21.63
N ILE A 220 3.37 13.52 20.39
CA ILE A 220 3.74 12.66 19.25
C ILE A 220 5.26 12.69 19.00
N LEU A 221 5.85 13.88 18.98
CA LEU A 221 7.29 14.04 18.74
C LEU A 221 8.13 13.49 19.91
N ASP A 222 7.70 13.69 21.15
CA ASP A 222 8.32 13.07 22.31
C ASP A 222 8.26 11.54 22.22
N ARG A 223 7.11 11.00 21.77
CA ARG A 223 6.89 9.57 21.63
C ARG A 223 7.75 8.94 20.55
N LEU A 224 7.88 9.59 19.40
CA LEU A 224 8.83 9.19 18.34
C LEU A 224 10.26 9.11 18.87
N LYS A 225 10.70 10.10 19.65
CA LYS A 225 12.05 10.16 20.22
C LYS A 225 12.31 9.09 21.28
N LYS A 226 11.31 8.80 22.13
CA LYS A 226 11.44 7.83 23.24
C LYS A 226 11.06 6.40 22.88
N PHE A 227 10.54 6.16 21.67
CA PHE A 227 10.01 4.85 21.27
C PHE A 227 10.97 3.66 21.50
N PRO A 228 12.29 3.76 21.22
CA PRO A 228 13.22 2.67 21.52
C PRO A 228 13.21 2.23 22.99
N GLN A 229 13.02 3.17 23.92
CA GLN A 229 12.91 2.85 25.35
C GLN A 229 11.62 2.06 25.64
N PHE A 230 10.49 2.47 25.07
CA PHE A 230 9.22 1.78 25.28
C PHE A 230 9.26 0.35 24.72
N VAL A 231 9.92 0.15 23.57
CA VAL A 231 10.12 -1.17 22.98
C VAL A 231 11.02 -2.04 23.84
N LYS A 232 12.07 -1.48 24.43
CA LYS A 232 12.96 -2.21 25.35
C LYS A 232 12.20 -2.75 26.56
N GLU A 233 11.24 -1.99 27.10
CA GLU A 233 10.45 -2.37 28.27
C GLU A 233 9.32 -3.35 27.94
N ALA A 234 8.64 -3.17 26.80
CA ALA A 234 7.50 -3.99 26.41
C ALA A 234 7.45 -4.22 24.88
N PRO A 235 8.30 -5.11 24.34
CA PRO A 235 8.30 -5.41 22.91
C PRO A 235 7.09 -6.26 22.52
N TYR A 236 6.73 -6.20 21.24
CA TYR A 236 5.63 -6.97 20.66
C TYR A 236 6.09 -7.66 19.36
N PRO A 237 5.60 -8.87 19.03
CA PRO A 237 5.87 -9.51 17.74
C PRO A 237 5.30 -8.68 16.59
N PHE A 238 6.14 -8.33 15.62
CA PHE A 238 5.73 -7.42 14.56
C PHE A 238 5.87 -8.00 13.15
N GLN A 239 6.75 -8.99 12.97
CA GLN A 239 6.98 -9.68 11.71
C GLN A 239 7.26 -11.16 11.97
N VAL A 240 6.92 -12.02 11.02
CA VAL A 240 7.30 -13.44 11.01
C VAL A 240 8.01 -13.79 9.72
N GLU A 241 8.88 -14.79 9.79
CA GLU A 241 9.48 -15.40 8.63
C GLU A 241 8.69 -16.64 8.25
N ILE A 242 8.29 -16.68 6.99
CA ILE A 242 7.70 -17.85 6.34
C ILE A 242 8.73 -18.48 5.43
N VAL A 243 8.85 -19.81 5.54
CA VAL A 243 9.70 -20.63 4.68
C VAL A 243 8.90 -21.78 4.10
N ASP A 244 9.15 -22.12 2.85
CA ASP A 244 8.53 -23.28 2.19
C ASP A 244 8.99 -24.60 2.83
N TYR A 245 8.11 -25.59 2.78
CA TYR A 245 8.34 -26.93 3.33
C TYR A 245 9.50 -27.72 2.70
N GLU A 246 10.06 -27.27 1.58
CA GLU A 246 11.18 -27.94 0.91
C GLU A 246 12.44 -28.01 1.77
N VAL A 247 12.60 -27.08 2.72
CA VAL A 247 13.70 -27.13 3.69
C VAL A 247 13.62 -28.33 4.63
N LEU A 248 12.47 -29.03 4.66
CA LEU A 248 12.20 -30.21 5.48
C LEU A 248 12.23 -31.52 4.67
N THR A 249 12.78 -31.53 3.45
CA THR A 249 12.86 -32.72 2.57
C THR A 249 11.50 -33.35 2.23
N LEU A 250 10.45 -32.53 2.13
CA LEU A 250 9.12 -32.97 1.71
C LEU A 250 9.02 -33.15 0.18
N PRO A 251 8.08 -33.99 -0.32
CA PRO A 251 7.83 -34.11 -1.76
C PRO A 251 7.55 -32.74 -2.42
N PRO A 252 7.87 -32.56 -3.71
CA PRO A 252 7.66 -31.29 -4.39
C PRO A 252 6.16 -30.97 -4.47
N PHE A 253 5.80 -29.76 -4.05
CA PHE A 253 4.46 -29.20 -4.25
C PHE A 253 4.33 -28.58 -5.64
N ASP A 254 3.09 -28.43 -6.14
CA ASP A 254 2.82 -27.73 -7.41
C ASP A 254 3.07 -26.22 -7.26
N LYS A 255 4.35 -25.84 -7.37
CA LYS A 255 4.81 -24.46 -7.23
C LYS A 255 4.29 -23.56 -8.31
N LEU A 256 4.26 -24.04 -9.56
CA LEU A 256 3.89 -23.22 -10.69
C LEU A 256 2.44 -22.75 -10.54
N ALA A 257 1.54 -23.66 -10.19
CA ALA A 257 0.13 -23.28 -10.00
C ALA A 257 -0.08 -22.36 -8.78
N ILE A 258 0.75 -22.45 -7.74
CA ILE A 258 0.72 -21.52 -6.61
C ILE A 258 1.23 -20.13 -7.05
N GLN A 259 2.37 -20.08 -7.73
CA GLN A 259 3.00 -18.84 -8.21
C GLN A 259 2.08 -18.05 -9.15
N LEU A 260 1.47 -18.72 -10.14
CA LEU A 260 0.55 -18.06 -11.07
C LEU A 260 -0.66 -17.44 -10.35
N ARG A 261 -1.14 -18.06 -9.26
CA ARG A 261 -2.21 -17.51 -8.42
C ARG A 261 -1.73 -16.33 -7.57
N GLU A 262 -0.55 -16.43 -6.95
CA GLU A 262 0.04 -15.30 -6.23
C GLU A 262 0.21 -14.08 -7.15
N GLU A 263 0.67 -14.29 -8.38
CA GLU A 263 0.83 -13.22 -9.39
C GLU A 263 -0.52 -12.59 -9.76
N ALA A 264 -1.54 -13.39 -10.09
CA ALA A 264 -2.87 -12.87 -10.42
C ALA A 264 -3.52 -12.10 -9.26
N LEU A 265 -3.36 -12.59 -8.03
CA LEU A 265 -3.84 -11.91 -6.82
C LEU A 265 -3.07 -10.60 -6.55
N THR A 266 -1.78 -10.56 -6.87
CA THR A 266 -0.95 -9.34 -6.81
C THR A 266 -1.44 -8.29 -7.82
N GLU A 267 -1.82 -8.69 -9.02
CA GLU A 267 -2.41 -7.77 -9.99
C GLU A 267 -3.79 -7.25 -9.54
N CYS A 268 -4.60 -8.12 -8.92
CA CYS A 268 -5.84 -7.68 -8.27
C CYS A 268 -5.58 -6.64 -7.17
N ALA A 269 -4.49 -6.77 -6.42
CA ALA A 269 -4.07 -5.80 -5.39
C ALA A 269 -3.86 -4.41 -5.96
N LYS A 270 -3.11 -4.34 -7.06
CA LYS A 270 -2.77 -3.07 -7.71
C LYS A 270 -4.04 -2.36 -8.19
N VAL A 271 -4.98 -3.10 -8.78
CA VAL A 271 -6.28 -2.56 -9.19
C VAL A 271 -7.10 -2.11 -7.98
N LYS A 272 -7.08 -2.87 -6.88
CA LYS A 272 -7.79 -2.53 -5.63
C LYS A 272 -7.29 -1.20 -5.07
N LEU A 273 -5.98 -1.05 -4.93
CA LEU A 273 -5.34 0.18 -4.45
C LEU A 273 -5.69 1.38 -5.34
N LYS A 274 -5.72 1.18 -6.67
CA LYS A 274 -6.15 2.21 -7.62
C LYS A 274 -7.59 2.66 -7.37
N TYR A 275 -8.54 1.73 -7.24
CA TYR A 275 -9.94 2.07 -6.98
C TYR A 275 -10.13 2.73 -5.61
N GLN A 276 -9.42 2.28 -4.58
CA GLN A 276 -9.44 2.91 -3.26
C GLN A 276 -8.91 4.33 -3.30
N SER A 277 -7.80 4.58 -4.01
CA SER A 277 -7.25 5.93 -4.19
C SER A 277 -8.25 6.87 -4.88
N ILE A 278 -9.00 6.38 -5.88
CA ILE A 278 -10.04 7.18 -6.53
C ILE A 278 -11.22 7.46 -5.59
N LEU A 279 -11.66 6.48 -4.80
CA LEU A 279 -12.71 6.69 -3.79
C LEU A 279 -12.30 7.76 -2.76
N ALA A 280 -11.06 7.69 -2.28
CA ALA A 280 -10.53 8.68 -1.34
C ALA A 280 -10.41 10.08 -1.98
N GLU A 281 -10.03 10.16 -3.26
CA GLU A 281 -10.00 11.41 -4.02
C GLU A 281 -11.39 12.08 -4.05
N LEU A 282 -12.43 11.30 -4.37
CA LEU A 282 -13.81 11.77 -4.39
C LEU A 282 -14.28 12.27 -3.01
N GLU A 283 -13.88 11.58 -1.94
CA GLU A 283 -14.20 11.97 -0.57
C GLU A 283 -13.51 13.28 -0.18
N VAL A 284 -12.20 13.41 -0.41
CA VAL A 284 -11.43 14.62 -0.10
C VAL A 284 -11.99 15.83 -0.85
N VAL A 285 -12.33 15.67 -2.12
CA VAL A 285 -12.94 16.75 -2.92
C VAL A 285 -14.32 17.10 -2.41
N GLY A 286 -15.15 16.11 -2.08
CA GLY A 286 -16.48 16.33 -1.51
C GLY A 286 -16.44 17.10 -0.19
N GLN A 287 -15.47 16.81 0.69
CA GLN A 287 -15.30 17.48 1.99
C GLN A 287 -14.65 18.86 1.87
N ASN A 288 -13.90 19.15 0.81
CA ASN A 288 -13.09 20.36 0.66
C ASN A 288 -13.38 21.16 -0.62
N LYS A 289 -14.61 21.11 -1.15
CA LYS A 289 -15.00 21.74 -2.44
C LYS A 289 -14.55 23.18 -2.61
N GLN A 290 -14.52 23.96 -1.54
CA GLN A 290 -14.09 25.35 -1.55
C GLN A 290 -12.65 25.54 -2.08
N LEU A 291 -11.82 24.50 -2.01
CA LEU A 291 -10.43 24.48 -2.49
C LEU A 291 -10.32 24.16 -3.99
N PHE A 292 -11.39 23.73 -4.66
CA PHE A 292 -11.38 23.26 -6.04
C PHE A 292 -12.15 24.17 -6.97
N GLU A 293 -11.70 24.28 -8.22
CA GLU A 293 -12.50 24.92 -9.27
C GLU A 293 -13.81 24.16 -9.50
N ASP A 294 -14.85 24.87 -9.94
CA ASP A 294 -16.15 24.25 -10.28
C ASP A 294 -16.05 23.34 -11.52
N THR A 295 -14.96 23.44 -12.27
CA THR A 295 -14.64 22.63 -13.44
C THR A 295 -13.51 21.64 -13.16
N CYS A 296 -13.66 20.43 -13.67
CA CYS A 296 -12.65 19.37 -13.64
C CYS A 296 -12.46 18.81 -15.05
N LYS A 297 -11.48 17.91 -15.21
CA LYS A 297 -11.39 17.06 -16.39
C LYS A 297 -12.14 15.77 -16.13
N LYS A 298 -13.05 15.43 -17.03
CA LYS A 298 -13.75 14.14 -17.00
C LYS A 298 -13.23 13.26 -18.14
N THR A 299 -12.99 11.99 -17.83
CA THR A 299 -12.62 10.97 -18.81
C THR A 299 -13.55 9.77 -18.66
N THR A 300 -14.09 9.29 -19.77
CA THR A 300 -14.79 8.00 -19.84
C THR A 300 -13.82 6.94 -20.34
N GLN A 301 -13.85 5.75 -19.73
CA GLN A 301 -12.94 4.68 -20.16
C GLN A 301 -13.21 4.19 -21.58
N LEU A 302 -14.46 4.29 -22.06
CA LEU A 302 -14.84 3.82 -23.40
C LEU A 302 -14.19 4.62 -24.54
N THR A 303 -14.18 5.96 -24.44
CA THR A 303 -13.72 6.81 -25.56
C THR A 303 -12.36 7.43 -25.31
N GLY A 304 -11.86 7.37 -24.06
CA GLY A 304 -10.67 8.10 -23.63
C GLY A 304 -10.79 9.61 -23.80
N THR A 305 -12.00 10.12 -24.10
CA THR A 305 -12.24 11.53 -24.37
C THR A 305 -12.12 12.31 -23.08
N VAL A 306 -11.30 13.35 -23.11
CA VAL A 306 -11.05 14.24 -21.99
C VAL A 306 -11.81 15.53 -22.26
N GLU A 307 -12.78 15.86 -21.41
CA GLU A 307 -13.57 17.07 -21.54
C GLU A 307 -13.52 17.93 -20.28
N ASN A 308 -13.64 19.25 -20.47
CA ASN A 308 -13.91 20.17 -19.37
C ASN A 308 -15.34 19.92 -18.88
N TYR A 309 -15.48 19.60 -17.61
CA TYR A 309 -16.75 19.21 -17.01
C TYR A 309 -17.02 20.01 -15.75
N LYS A 310 -18.22 20.60 -15.65
CA LYS A 310 -18.67 21.23 -14.43
C LYS A 310 -19.33 20.18 -13.53
N PHE A 311 -18.63 19.76 -12.48
CA PHE A 311 -19.13 18.70 -11.60
C PHE A 311 -19.99 19.26 -10.46
N ASN A 312 -20.87 18.41 -9.94
CA ASN A 312 -21.69 18.68 -8.76
C ASN A 312 -21.70 17.47 -7.81
N ASP A 313 -22.46 17.56 -6.71
CA ASP A 313 -22.57 16.49 -5.73
C ASP A 313 -23.09 15.16 -6.28
N ALA A 314 -24.08 15.21 -7.17
CA ALA A 314 -24.63 14.00 -7.76
C ALA A 314 -23.58 13.27 -8.61
N ASP A 315 -22.67 14.00 -9.27
CA ASP A 315 -21.57 13.41 -10.02
C ASP A 315 -20.57 12.69 -9.10
N LEU A 316 -20.21 13.30 -7.97
CA LEU A 316 -19.31 12.70 -6.97
C LEU A 316 -19.93 11.44 -6.36
N ILE A 317 -21.22 11.51 -5.99
CA ILE A 317 -21.98 10.38 -5.44
C ILE A 317 -22.07 9.23 -6.45
N ASN A 318 -22.38 9.54 -7.71
CA ASN A 318 -22.49 8.53 -8.77
C ASN A 318 -21.14 7.84 -9.03
N ALA A 319 -20.05 8.61 -9.18
CA ALA A 319 -18.73 8.02 -9.37
C ALA A 319 -18.30 7.19 -8.14
N ASN A 320 -18.61 7.63 -6.92
CA ASN A 320 -18.34 6.86 -5.71
C ASN A 320 -19.07 5.50 -5.74
N ALA A 321 -20.34 5.49 -6.12
CA ALA A 321 -21.11 4.26 -6.29
C ALA A 321 -20.53 3.34 -7.38
N GLN A 322 -20.11 3.89 -8.53
CA GLN A 322 -19.49 3.14 -9.61
C GLN A 322 -18.19 2.45 -9.16
N TYR A 323 -17.27 3.16 -8.50
CA TYR A 323 -16.02 2.57 -8.01
C TYR A 323 -16.24 1.58 -6.88
N THR A 324 -17.23 1.81 -6.02
CA THR A 324 -17.62 0.85 -4.99
C THR A 324 -18.09 -0.47 -5.62
N ASN A 325 -18.91 -0.40 -6.67
CA ASN A 325 -19.35 -1.58 -7.41
C ASN A 325 -18.19 -2.29 -8.12
N ALA A 326 -17.31 -1.54 -8.79
CA ALA A 326 -16.13 -2.10 -9.44
C ALA A 326 -15.19 -2.81 -8.45
N LEU A 327 -14.99 -2.21 -7.27
CA LEU A 327 -14.23 -2.79 -6.15
C LEU A 327 -14.88 -4.10 -5.64
N ASN A 328 -16.21 -4.15 -5.54
CA ASN A 328 -16.93 -5.36 -5.16
C ASN A 328 -16.74 -6.49 -6.19
N TYR A 329 -16.78 -6.19 -7.49
CA TYR A 329 -16.50 -7.18 -8.54
C TYR A 329 -15.06 -7.70 -8.47
N LEU A 330 -14.10 -6.79 -8.27
CA LEU A 330 -12.69 -7.14 -8.09
C LEU A 330 -12.48 -8.07 -6.89
N ASN A 331 -13.06 -7.74 -5.73
CA ASN A 331 -12.97 -8.58 -4.54
C ASN A 331 -13.55 -9.99 -4.79
N ARG A 332 -14.70 -10.08 -5.47
CA ARG A 332 -15.28 -11.38 -5.86
C ARG A 332 -14.36 -12.17 -6.79
N HIS A 333 -13.74 -11.51 -7.77
CA HIS A 333 -12.78 -12.14 -8.68
C HIS A 333 -11.57 -12.72 -7.92
N ALA A 334 -10.95 -11.90 -7.06
CA ALA A 334 -9.83 -12.34 -6.22
C ALA A 334 -10.20 -13.51 -5.30
N HIS A 335 -11.39 -13.47 -4.67
CA HIS A 335 -11.88 -14.59 -3.85
C HIS A 335 -12.01 -15.89 -4.65
N LYS A 336 -12.51 -15.83 -5.89
CA LYS A 336 -12.62 -17.00 -6.76
C LYS A 336 -11.25 -17.59 -7.13
N ILE A 337 -10.25 -16.75 -7.41
CA ILE A 337 -8.86 -17.19 -7.67
C ILE A 337 -8.29 -17.88 -6.41
N MET A 338 -8.43 -17.23 -5.26
CA MET A 338 -7.92 -17.73 -3.97
C MET A 338 -8.53 -19.10 -3.60
N ASN A 339 -9.83 -19.28 -3.84
CA ASN A 339 -10.54 -20.54 -3.56
C ASN A 339 -10.40 -21.59 -4.66
N LYS A 340 -9.61 -21.34 -5.72
CA LYS A 340 -9.47 -22.22 -6.89
C LYS A 340 -10.79 -22.48 -7.63
N GLU A 341 -11.76 -21.56 -7.54
CA GLU A 341 -13.03 -21.63 -8.27
C GLU A 341 -12.87 -21.22 -9.74
N ILE A 342 -11.83 -20.43 -10.05
CA ILE A 342 -11.43 -20.06 -11.42
C ILE A 342 -9.90 -20.17 -11.56
N GLU A 343 -9.44 -20.27 -12.80
CA GLU A 343 -8.02 -20.16 -13.14
C GLU A 343 -7.48 -18.75 -12.81
N PRO A 344 -6.19 -18.61 -12.46
CA PRO A 344 -5.58 -17.31 -12.25
C PRO A 344 -5.53 -16.53 -13.56
N ASP A 345 -6.31 -15.45 -13.64
CA ASP A 345 -6.35 -14.52 -14.76
C ASP A 345 -6.45 -13.09 -14.23
N LEU A 346 -6.25 -12.10 -15.12
CA LEU A 346 -6.35 -10.70 -14.78
C LEU A 346 -7.81 -10.28 -14.61
N PHE A 347 -8.04 -9.37 -13.65
CA PHE A 347 -9.35 -8.76 -13.47
C PHE A 347 -9.70 -7.84 -14.65
N VAL A 348 -10.81 -8.13 -15.31
CA VAL A 348 -11.38 -7.30 -16.38
C VAL A 348 -12.83 -6.96 -16.03
N LEU A 349 -13.10 -5.68 -15.75
CA LEU A 349 -14.42 -5.23 -15.28
C LEU A 349 -15.56 -5.56 -16.25
N SER A 350 -15.31 -5.46 -17.57
CA SER A 350 -16.32 -5.75 -18.60
C SER A 350 -16.81 -7.21 -18.61
N ASN A 351 -16.05 -8.14 -18.02
CA ASN A 351 -16.48 -9.52 -17.86
C ASN A 351 -17.53 -9.69 -16.75
N TYR A 352 -17.64 -8.70 -15.85
CA TYR A 352 -18.58 -8.70 -14.73
C TYR A 352 -19.76 -7.75 -14.96
N ASP A 353 -19.47 -6.56 -15.49
CA ASP A 353 -20.46 -5.55 -15.80
C ASP A 353 -19.97 -4.68 -16.96
N LYS A 354 -20.48 -4.97 -18.15
CA LYS A 354 -20.13 -4.25 -19.37
C LYS A 354 -20.52 -2.77 -19.26
N ASN A 355 -21.74 -2.46 -18.83
CA ASN A 355 -22.22 -1.07 -18.77
C ASN A 355 -21.37 -0.26 -17.79
N LEU A 356 -21.11 -0.81 -16.60
CA LEU A 356 -20.24 -0.15 -15.62
C LEU A 356 -18.83 0.07 -16.17
N SER A 357 -18.26 -0.88 -16.91
CA SER A 357 -16.93 -0.71 -17.50
C SER A 357 -16.85 0.40 -18.54
N GLU A 358 -17.93 0.62 -19.30
CA GLU A 358 -18.01 1.63 -20.34
C GLU A 358 -18.29 3.02 -19.75
N GLU A 359 -19.06 3.08 -18.66
CA GLU A 359 -19.51 4.30 -18.00
C GLU A 359 -18.64 4.72 -16.81
N LEU A 360 -17.60 3.95 -16.45
CA LEU A 360 -16.75 4.22 -15.30
C LEU A 360 -16.08 5.59 -15.45
N LEU A 361 -16.49 6.54 -14.62
CA LEU A 361 -16.02 7.92 -14.70
C LEU A 361 -14.66 8.07 -14.05
N SER A 362 -13.80 8.89 -14.63
CA SER A 362 -12.62 9.40 -13.94
C SER A 362 -12.61 10.90 -13.98
N PHE A 363 -12.33 11.51 -12.82
CA PHE A 363 -12.16 12.94 -12.68
C PHE A 363 -10.71 13.27 -12.37
N VAL A 364 -10.24 14.38 -12.92
CA VAL A 364 -9.02 15.08 -12.49
C VAL A 364 -9.45 16.45 -12.01
N PHE A 365 -9.41 16.64 -10.69
CA PHE A 365 -9.85 17.88 -10.04
C PHE A 365 -8.73 18.91 -10.04
N ILE A 366 -9.11 20.18 -10.25
CA ILE A 366 -8.18 21.31 -10.34
C ILE A 366 -8.36 22.16 -9.08
N LYS A 367 -7.27 22.42 -8.35
CA LYS A 367 -7.28 23.31 -7.18
C LYS A 367 -7.39 24.77 -7.60
N LYS A 368 -7.95 25.61 -6.74
CA LYS A 368 -7.87 27.07 -6.89
C LYS A 368 -6.47 27.53 -6.55
N ALA A 369 -5.82 28.29 -7.43
CA ALA A 369 -4.54 28.93 -7.13
C ALA A 369 -4.47 30.36 -7.71
N PRO A 370 -3.61 31.23 -7.13
CA PRO A 370 -3.30 32.53 -7.71
C PRO A 370 -2.75 32.39 -9.14
N LYS A 371 -3.04 33.36 -10.01
CA LYS A 371 -2.62 33.33 -11.43
C LYS A 371 -1.09 33.24 -11.60
N GLU A 372 -0.34 33.79 -10.66
CA GLU A 372 1.13 33.85 -10.65
C GLU A 372 1.78 32.48 -10.40
N GLU A 373 1.01 31.51 -9.88
CA GLU A 373 1.48 30.15 -9.61
C GLU A 373 1.11 29.17 -10.74
N ARG A 374 0.64 29.63 -11.90
CA ARG A 374 0.26 28.73 -13.01
C ARG A 374 1.44 28.36 -13.91
N VAL A 375 1.47 27.10 -14.34
CA VAL A 375 2.47 26.51 -15.24
C VAL A 375 1.79 25.81 -16.41
N GLN A 376 2.50 25.68 -17.54
CA GLN A 376 1.99 24.92 -18.68
C GLN A 376 2.27 23.43 -18.55
N VAL A 377 1.27 22.60 -18.83
CA VAL A 377 1.42 21.15 -18.83
C VAL A 377 2.28 20.71 -20.02
N PRO A 378 3.42 20.04 -19.82
CA PRO A 378 4.26 19.55 -20.91
C PRO A 378 3.59 18.38 -21.65
N ASN A 379 3.97 18.17 -22.91
CA ASN A 379 3.57 17.00 -23.67
C ASN A 379 4.44 15.79 -23.29
N VAL A 380 3.83 14.79 -22.65
CA VAL A 380 4.49 13.55 -22.26
C VAL A 380 3.98 12.32 -23.01
N MET A 381 3.10 12.52 -24.00
CA MET A 381 2.60 11.45 -24.84
C MET A 381 3.74 10.73 -25.56
N ASN A 382 3.66 9.40 -25.61
CA ASN A 382 4.67 8.51 -26.19
C ASN A 382 6.03 8.48 -25.48
N LEU A 383 6.23 9.20 -24.36
CA LEU A 383 7.39 9.01 -23.50
C LEU A 383 7.25 7.71 -22.71
N ASN A 384 8.38 7.17 -22.25
CA ASN A 384 8.33 6.11 -21.25
C ASN A 384 7.84 6.67 -19.90
N LYS A 385 7.30 5.81 -19.05
CA LYS A 385 6.76 6.14 -17.73
C LYS A 385 7.71 7.02 -16.90
N LYS A 386 8.95 6.58 -16.71
CA LYS A 386 9.93 7.26 -15.85
C LYS A 386 10.26 8.67 -16.36
N THR A 387 10.50 8.80 -17.67
CA THR A 387 10.80 10.09 -18.30
C THR A 387 9.61 11.04 -18.25
N ALA A 388 8.38 10.54 -18.45
CA ALA A 388 7.18 11.35 -18.32
C ALA A 388 7.03 11.93 -16.90
N GLU A 389 7.29 11.12 -15.86
CA GLU A 389 7.26 11.60 -14.48
C GLU A 389 8.30 12.68 -14.21
N GLU A 390 9.54 12.50 -14.69
CA GLU A 390 10.62 13.47 -14.53
C GLU A 390 10.28 14.82 -15.20
N VAL A 391 9.72 14.79 -16.42
CA VAL A 391 9.32 15.98 -17.18
C VAL A 391 8.20 16.74 -16.47
N LEU A 392 7.20 16.03 -15.95
CA LEU A 392 6.09 16.66 -15.20
C LEU A 392 6.60 17.28 -13.89
N LYS A 393 7.40 16.54 -13.11
CA LYS A 393 7.98 17.05 -11.87
C LYS A 393 8.88 18.26 -12.10
N ALA A 394 9.61 18.32 -13.22
CA ALA A 394 10.46 19.47 -13.56
C ALA A 394 9.66 20.76 -13.82
N GLN A 395 8.41 20.66 -14.25
CA GLN A 395 7.47 21.79 -14.37
C GLN A 395 6.73 22.07 -13.06
N GLY A 396 7.09 21.38 -11.97
CA GLY A 396 6.41 21.45 -10.70
C GLY A 396 5.00 20.86 -10.76
N LEU A 397 4.75 19.81 -11.55
CA LEU A 397 3.47 19.10 -11.64
C LEU A 397 3.56 17.72 -10.98
N ASN A 398 2.43 17.20 -10.51
CA ASN A 398 2.37 15.93 -9.78
C ASN A 398 1.86 14.77 -10.67
N PRO A 399 2.72 13.92 -11.23
CA PRO A 399 2.28 12.82 -12.08
C PRO A 399 1.51 11.77 -11.28
N ILE A 400 0.32 11.39 -11.76
CA ILE A 400 -0.43 10.23 -11.28
C ILE A 400 -0.41 9.17 -12.37
N LEU A 401 0.16 8.01 -12.06
CA LEU A 401 0.30 6.92 -13.00
C LEU A 401 -0.93 6.01 -12.97
N ARG A 402 -1.49 5.73 -14.14
CA ARG A 402 -2.55 4.74 -14.31
C ARG A 402 -2.15 3.70 -15.35
N PRO A 403 -2.14 2.40 -15.02
CA PRO A 403 -1.94 1.39 -16.04
C PRO A 403 -3.17 1.36 -16.96
N PHE A 404 -2.89 1.29 -18.25
CA PHE A 404 -3.81 0.97 -19.34
C PHE A 404 -3.38 -0.38 -19.90
N PHE A 405 -4.13 -1.44 -19.57
CA PHE A 405 -3.78 -2.80 -20.00
C PHE A 405 -4.09 -2.95 -21.49
N THR A 406 -3.08 -3.30 -22.26
CA THR A 406 -3.20 -3.54 -23.71
C THR A 406 -2.38 -4.77 -24.11
N LYS A 407 -2.80 -5.41 -25.21
CA LYS A 407 -2.03 -6.47 -25.87
C LYS A 407 -0.99 -5.89 -26.85
N ASP A 408 -1.06 -4.60 -27.13
CA ASP A 408 -0.25 -3.93 -28.15
C ASP A 408 1.03 -3.34 -27.56
N GLN A 409 2.14 -3.48 -28.30
CA GLN A 409 3.41 -2.80 -28.00
C GLN A 409 3.43 -1.37 -28.58
N PRO A 410 4.26 -0.45 -28.06
CA PRO A 410 5.22 -0.62 -26.95
C PRO A 410 4.59 -0.55 -25.56
N PHE A 411 5.17 -1.29 -24.60
CA PHE A 411 4.84 -1.24 -23.18
C PHE A 411 5.61 -0.13 -22.47
N ASP A 412 5.12 0.27 -21.29
CA ASP A 412 5.68 1.32 -20.44
C ASP A 412 5.67 2.71 -21.10
N VAL A 413 4.75 2.94 -22.05
CA VAL A 413 4.64 4.17 -22.84
C VAL A 413 3.35 4.90 -22.51
N ILE A 414 3.43 6.23 -22.34
CA ILE A 414 2.25 7.07 -22.08
C ILE A 414 1.34 7.10 -23.31
N LYS A 415 0.10 6.64 -23.11
CA LYS A 415 -0.98 6.59 -24.12
C LYS A 415 -2.02 7.67 -23.92
N ASN A 416 -2.07 8.30 -22.74
CA ASN A 416 -2.98 9.39 -22.45
C ASN A 416 -2.40 10.30 -21.36
N GLN A 417 -2.76 11.58 -21.38
CA GLN A 417 -2.44 12.52 -20.32
C GLN A 417 -3.62 13.46 -20.05
N VAL A 418 -3.85 13.80 -18.79
CA VAL A 418 -4.87 14.73 -18.35
C VAL A 418 -4.35 15.50 -17.13
N PRO A 419 -4.28 16.85 -17.17
CA PRO A 419 -4.70 17.77 -18.24
C PRO A 419 -3.87 17.69 -19.53
N SER A 420 -4.36 18.33 -20.60
CA SER A 420 -3.75 18.24 -21.94
C SER A 420 -2.48 19.07 -22.06
N ALA A 421 -1.59 18.70 -22.98
CA ALA A 421 -0.38 19.46 -23.24
C ALA A 421 -0.68 20.92 -23.63
N GLY A 422 0.09 21.87 -23.08
CA GLY A 422 -0.04 23.31 -23.29
C GLY A 422 -1.09 24.00 -22.40
N GLU A 423 -1.86 23.24 -21.60
CA GLU A 423 -2.85 23.81 -20.70
C GLU A 423 -2.20 24.52 -19.50
N GLU A 424 -2.71 25.69 -19.11
CA GLU A 424 -2.24 26.40 -17.92
C GLU A 424 -2.98 25.91 -16.67
N VAL A 425 -2.23 25.34 -15.73
CA VAL A 425 -2.75 24.79 -14.49
C VAL A 425 -1.97 25.35 -13.31
N PRO A 426 -2.55 25.41 -12.10
CA PRO A 426 -1.78 25.67 -10.90
C PRO A 426 -0.53 24.80 -10.79
N LYS A 427 0.57 25.34 -10.30
CA LYS A 427 1.75 24.56 -9.94
C LYS A 427 1.38 23.54 -8.86
N GLY A 428 1.92 22.34 -9.05
CA GLY A 428 1.64 21.10 -8.33
C GLY A 428 0.27 20.50 -8.61
N THR A 429 -0.42 20.96 -9.67
CA THR A 429 -1.60 20.24 -10.20
C THR A 429 -1.21 18.81 -10.55
N SER A 430 -2.09 17.88 -10.19
CA SER A 430 -1.93 16.49 -10.55
C SER A 430 -2.19 16.26 -12.02
N VAL A 431 -1.27 15.57 -12.70
CA VAL A 431 -1.40 15.17 -14.10
C VAL A 431 -1.50 13.66 -14.16
N VAL A 432 -2.70 13.18 -14.46
CA VAL A 432 -2.97 11.77 -14.68
C VAL A 432 -2.42 11.35 -16.03
N ILE A 433 -1.59 10.31 -16.04
CA ILE A 433 -0.99 9.73 -17.23
C ILE A 433 -1.29 8.23 -17.29
N ASP A 434 -1.89 7.81 -18.41
CA ASP A 434 -2.17 6.40 -18.67
C ASP A 434 -1.00 5.77 -19.42
N TYR A 435 -0.38 4.72 -18.88
CA TYR A 435 0.75 4.02 -19.52
C TYR A 435 0.37 2.60 -19.94
N SER A 436 0.87 2.16 -21.10
CA SER A 436 0.64 0.80 -21.59
C SER A 436 1.28 -0.24 -20.68
N SER A 437 0.49 -1.17 -20.15
CA SER A 437 0.98 -2.31 -19.35
C SER A 437 0.56 -3.64 -19.98
N ILE A 438 1.35 -4.69 -19.75
CA ILE A 438 1.14 -6.02 -20.32
C ILE A 438 -0.10 -6.67 -19.72
N LEU A 439 -0.96 -7.21 -20.59
CA LEU A 439 -1.93 -8.23 -20.24
C LEU A 439 -1.22 -9.61 -20.27
N LEU A 440 -0.80 -10.14 -19.12
CA LEU A 440 -0.21 -11.48 -19.02
C LEU A 440 -1.30 -12.53 -19.26
N ILE A 441 -1.46 -12.97 -20.50
CA ILE A 441 -2.26 -14.16 -20.83
C ILE A 441 -1.40 -15.36 -20.46
N ILE A 442 -1.66 -15.97 -19.30
CA ILE A 442 -1.16 -17.31 -19.00
C ILE A 442 -1.89 -18.24 -19.98
N LYS A 443 -1.22 -18.60 -21.07
CA LYS A 443 -1.73 -19.64 -21.98
C LYS A 443 -1.88 -20.92 -21.16
N LYS A 444 -3.13 -21.40 -21.10
CA LYS A 444 -3.54 -22.75 -20.71
C LYS A 444 -2.46 -23.75 -21.13
N ILE A 445 -1.69 -24.27 -20.17
CA ILE A 445 -0.81 -25.41 -20.43
C ILE A 445 -1.76 -26.59 -20.60
N GLU A 446 -1.97 -27.02 -21.84
CA GLU A 446 -2.69 -28.26 -22.08
C GLU A 446 -1.92 -29.42 -21.42
N PRO A 447 -2.61 -30.34 -20.74
CA PRO A 447 -1.95 -31.51 -20.18
C PRO A 447 -1.34 -32.31 -21.33
N ILE A 448 -0.04 -32.56 -21.23
CA ILE A 448 0.64 -33.53 -22.09
C ILE A 448 0.03 -34.89 -21.75
N HIS A 449 -0.67 -35.48 -22.73
CA HIS A 449 -1.31 -36.79 -22.63
C HIS A 449 -0.33 -37.94 -22.45
#